data_AF-A0A833S913-F1
#
_entry.id   AF-A0A833S913-F1
#
_cell.length_a   1.000
_cell.length_b   1.000
_cell.length_c   1.000
_cell.angle_alpha   90.00
_cell.angle_beta   90.00
_cell.angle_gamma   90.00
#
_symmetry.space_group_name_H-M   'P 1'
#
loop_
_entity.id
_entity.type
_entity.pdbx_description
1 polymer ?
#
loop_
_entity_poly.entity_id
_entity_poly.type
_entity_poly.pdbx_seq_one_letter_code
_entity_poly.pdbx_strand_id
1 'polypeptide(L)'
;MYKISIRILAIHYRYKRIANEPKCNLLELQKFENYNRLIARHHSIISHKEMIKALEYATDRCYEKFYALKCIDIIVNCPQLVNVKSLPYGLTPFHRVCFQGHKCLIVFMLAKGADPFLTTLIGENALCMAIYYFLNNPMDTDFSCLEMLSETGCGFGFKDKYYNNLLEIAFNKNHIKLVQWLILHYKVSSHKSLRCLSTPPI
;
A
#
# COMPACT_ATOMS: atom_id res chain seq x y z
N MET A 1 12.59 25.96 9.63
CA MET A 1 12.83 24.64 10.24
C MET A 1 11.97 23.56 9.56
N TYR A 2 12.26 23.26 8.29
CA TYR A 2 11.58 22.23 7.51
C TYR A 2 12.65 21.39 6.83
N LYS A 3 13.03 20.23 7.40
CA LYS A 3 14.12 19.40 6.86
C LYS A 3 13.80 17.94 6.62
N ILE A 4 12.53 17.54 6.74
CA ILE A 4 12.12 16.13 6.55
C ILE A 4 11.27 15.93 5.27
N SER A 5 10.79 16.98 4.62
CA SER A 5 9.87 16.86 3.48
C SER A 5 10.52 16.77 2.08
N ILE A 6 11.85 16.78 1.95
CA ILE A 6 12.53 16.88 0.64
C ILE A 6 13.18 15.57 0.17
N ARG A 7 13.44 14.59 1.05
CA ARG A 7 14.15 13.35 0.66
C ARG A 7 13.26 12.23 0.11
N ILE A 8 11.98 12.20 0.46
CA ILE A 8 11.03 11.22 -0.11
C ILE A 8 10.52 11.66 -1.50
N LEU A 9 10.42 12.98 -1.75
CA LEU A 9 10.09 13.51 -3.08
C LEU A 9 11.20 13.33 -4.12
N ALA A 10 12.47 13.29 -3.70
CA ALA A 10 13.62 13.25 -4.61
C ALA A 10 13.80 11.90 -5.34
N ILE A 11 13.20 10.81 -4.85
CA ILE A 11 13.32 9.47 -5.46
C ILE A 11 12.22 9.26 -6.51
N HIS A 12 11.03 9.84 -6.32
CA HIS A 12 9.88 9.65 -7.21
C HIS A 12 9.97 10.48 -8.50
N TYR A 13 10.63 11.66 -8.46
CA TYR A 13 10.74 12.53 -9.64
C TYR A 13 11.75 12.06 -10.71
N ARG A 14 12.55 11.03 -10.45
CA ARG A 14 13.62 10.59 -11.37
C ARG A 14 13.23 9.49 -12.37
N TYR A 15 12.01 8.94 -12.29
CA TYR A 15 11.64 7.77 -13.11
C TYR A 15 10.43 7.97 -14.04
N LYS A 16 9.75 9.12 -14.01
CA LYS A 16 8.57 9.39 -14.87
C LYS A 16 8.95 9.87 -16.28
N ARG A 17 10.01 9.32 -16.89
CA ARG A 17 10.45 9.76 -18.24
C ARG A 17 10.93 8.68 -19.19
N ILE A 18 10.57 7.41 -18.95
CA ILE A 18 10.82 6.33 -19.92
C ILE A 18 9.62 5.37 -19.93
N ALA A 19 8.59 5.71 -20.70
CA ALA A 19 7.56 4.75 -21.10
C ALA A 19 6.94 5.23 -22.43
N ASN A 20 7.51 4.75 -23.53
CA ASN A 20 6.82 4.57 -24.81
C ASN A 20 6.90 3.05 -25.12
N GLU A 21 5.75 2.46 -25.39
CA GLU A 21 5.45 1.03 -25.64
C GLU A 21 6.16 0.40 -26.88
N PRO A 22 5.83 -0.82 -27.37
CA PRO A 22 5.52 -2.13 -26.74
C PRO A 22 6.38 -3.28 -27.33
N LYS A 23 6.50 -4.41 -26.62
CA LYS A 23 6.60 -5.80 -27.18
C LYS A 23 6.78 -6.81 -26.03
N CYS A 24 5.77 -7.63 -25.80
CA CYS A 24 5.78 -8.70 -24.79
C CYS A 24 6.76 -9.79 -25.25
N ASN A 25 7.98 -9.79 -24.67
CA ASN A 25 9.07 -10.64 -25.12
C ASN A 25 9.05 -12.01 -24.41
N LEU A 26 9.22 -13.07 -25.21
CA LEU A 26 9.49 -14.47 -24.84
C LEU A 26 10.53 -14.63 -23.70
N LEU A 27 11.40 -13.63 -23.55
CA LEU A 27 12.39 -13.52 -22.48
C LEU A 27 11.78 -13.38 -21.08
N GLU A 28 10.59 -12.77 -20.94
CA GLU A 28 9.90 -12.66 -19.64
C GLU A 28 9.28 -14.00 -19.22
N LEU A 29 8.76 -14.77 -20.18
CA LEU A 29 8.24 -16.13 -19.92
C LEU A 29 9.37 -17.09 -19.50
N GLN A 30 10.53 -17.02 -20.16
CA GLN A 30 11.70 -17.80 -19.76
C GLN A 30 12.26 -17.38 -18.39
N LYS A 31 12.20 -16.09 -18.04
CA LYS A 31 12.54 -15.63 -16.68
C LYS A 31 11.56 -16.18 -15.64
N PHE A 32 10.28 -16.27 -15.96
CA PHE A 32 9.25 -16.80 -15.07
C PHE A 32 9.41 -18.32 -14.83
N GLU A 33 9.69 -19.10 -15.88
CA GLU A 33 9.96 -20.54 -15.72
C GLU A 33 11.26 -20.82 -14.96
N ASN A 34 12.31 -20.04 -15.21
CA ASN A 34 13.57 -20.15 -14.45
C ASN A 34 13.40 -19.73 -12.99
N TYR A 35 12.57 -18.72 -12.72
CA TYR A 35 12.21 -18.31 -11.37
C TYR A 35 11.46 -19.43 -10.63
N ASN A 36 10.49 -20.08 -11.28
CA ASN A 36 9.75 -21.19 -10.68
C ASN A 36 10.62 -22.44 -10.44
N ARG A 37 11.58 -22.74 -11.34
CA ARG A 37 12.57 -23.81 -11.12
C ARG A 37 13.57 -23.49 -10.01
N LEU A 38 13.93 -22.22 -9.84
CA LEU A 38 14.79 -21.77 -8.74
C LEU A 38 14.06 -21.84 -7.40
N ILE A 39 12.79 -21.45 -7.34
CA ILE A 39 11.96 -21.59 -6.14
C ILE A 39 11.85 -23.07 -5.75
N ALA A 40 11.48 -23.95 -6.69
CA ALA A 40 11.33 -25.38 -6.45
C ALA A 40 12.60 -26.06 -5.91
N ARG A 41 13.79 -25.55 -6.26
CA ARG A 41 15.08 -26.06 -5.77
C ARG A 41 15.52 -25.46 -4.42
N HIS A 42 15.01 -24.30 -4.02
CA HIS A 42 15.44 -23.58 -2.82
C HIS A 42 14.58 -23.83 -1.56
N HIS A 43 13.57 -24.70 -1.63
CA HIS A 43 12.64 -25.00 -0.53
C HIS A 43 13.26 -25.61 0.75
N SER A 44 14.59 -25.76 0.86
CA SER A 44 15.22 -26.17 2.13
C SER A 44 15.94 -25.06 2.91
N ILE A 45 16.29 -23.89 2.34
CA ILE A 45 17.02 -22.84 3.08
C ILE A 45 16.81 -21.44 2.43
N ILE A 46 15.62 -20.86 2.47
CA ILE A 46 15.50 -19.39 2.34
C ILE A 46 15.14 -18.86 3.72
N SER A 47 15.98 -18.00 4.28
CA SER A 47 15.69 -17.41 5.58
C SER A 47 14.46 -16.50 5.48
N HIS A 48 13.57 -16.49 6.50
CA HIS A 48 12.42 -15.58 6.54
C HIS A 48 12.82 -14.11 6.24
N LYS A 49 14.05 -13.73 6.62
CA LYS A 49 14.64 -12.41 6.35
C LYS A 49 14.84 -12.11 4.86
N GLU A 50 15.24 -13.09 4.06
CA GLU A 50 15.40 -12.94 2.60
C GLU A 50 14.06 -12.87 1.89
N MET A 51 13.07 -13.66 2.33
CA MET A 51 11.71 -13.59 1.79
C MET A 51 11.05 -12.24 2.05
N ILE A 52 11.22 -11.69 3.27
CA ILE A 52 10.74 -10.34 3.61
C ILE A 52 11.39 -9.29 2.69
N LYS A 53 12.71 -9.33 2.49
CA LYS A 53 13.39 -8.40 1.57
C LYS A 53 12.90 -8.54 0.13
N ALA A 54 12.69 -9.77 -0.34
CA ALA A 54 12.17 -10.03 -1.68
C ALA A 54 10.74 -9.51 -1.85
N LEU A 55 9.90 -9.65 -0.81
CA LEU A 55 8.53 -9.13 -0.77
C LEU A 55 8.53 -7.60 -0.75
N GLU A 56 9.35 -6.96 0.08
CA GLU A 56 9.53 -5.50 0.09
C GLU A 56 9.95 -4.99 -1.29
N TYR A 57 10.95 -5.62 -1.90
CA TYR A 57 11.42 -5.25 -3.23
C TYR A 57 10.34 -5.35 -4.31
N ALA A 58 9.50 -6.39 -4.24
CA ALA A 58 8.41 -6.61 -5.16
C ALA A 58 7.24 -5.63 -4.92
N THR A 59 6.87 -5.39 -3.66
CA THR A 59 5.78 -4.46 -3.31
C THR A 59 6.11 -3.01 -3.70
N ASP A 60 7.37 -2.60 -3.59
CA ASP A 60 7.83 -1.28 -4.06
C ASP A 60 7.74 -1.08 -5.59
N ARG A 61 7.64 -2.18 -6.36
CA ARG A 61 7.57 -2.16 -7.83
C ARG A 61 6.32 -2.83 -8.37
N CYS A 62 5.30 -3.01 -7.53
CA CYS A 62 4.12 -3.78 -7.94
C CYS A 62 3.33 -3.14 -9.07
N TYR A 63 3.58 -1.88 -9.45
CA TYR A 63 3.05 -1.28 -10.68
C TYR A 63 3.47 -2.04 -11.95
N GLU A 64 4.55 -2.83 -11.91
CA GLU A 64 4.88 -3.79 -12.97
C GLU A 64 4.24 -5.16 -12.67
N LYS A 65 3.60 -5.74 -13.68
CA LYS A 65 2.88 -7.03 -13.58
C LYS A 65 3.76 -8.15 -13.01
N PHE A 66 5.02 -8.21 -13.40
CA PHE A 66 5.96 -9.23 -12.90
C PHE A 66 6.11 -9.17 -11.38
N TYR A 67 6.29 -7.98 -10.80
CA TYR A 67 6.45 -7.83 -9.36
C TYR A 67 5.13 -7.99 -8.61
N ALA A 68 4.00 -7.62 -9.21
CA ALA A 68 2.69 -7.92 -8.63
C ALA A 68 2.46 -9.44 -8.49
N LEU A 69 2.76 -10.22 -9.53
CA LEU A 69 2.69 -11.68 -9.48
C LEU A 69 3.66 -12.26 -8.44
N LYS A 70 4.87 -11.70 -8.34
CA LYS A 70 5.85 -12.09 -7.30
C LYS A 70 5.35 -11.80 -5.88
N CYS A 71 4.62 -10.70 -5.66
CA CYS A 71 3.99 -10.43 -4.37
C CYS A 71 2.96 -11.51 -4.03
N ILE A 72 2.11 -11.87 -5.00
CA ILE A 72 1.09 -12.92 -4.83
C ILE A 72 1.75 -14.24 -4.47
N ASP A 73 2.76 -14.67 -5.23
CA ASP A 73 3.49 -15.91 -5.00
C ASP A 73 4.09 -15.98 -3.59
N ILE A 74 4.82 -14.94 -3.17
CA ILE A 74 5.43 -14.91 -1.83
C ILE A 74 4.36 -14.93 -0.72
N ILE A 75 3.27 -14.18 -0.85
CA ILE A 75 2.21 -14.14 0.17
C ILE A 75 1.41 -15.44 0.24
N VAL A 76 1.19 -16.13 -0.90
CA VAL A 76 0.55 -17.45 -0.90
C VAL A 76 1.44 -18.47 -0.18
N ASN A 77 2.74 -18.46 -0.45
CA ASN A 77 3.69 -19.40 0.15
C ASN A 77 4.01 -19.06 1.62
N CYS A 78 3.94 -17.79 1.99
CA CYS A 78 4.28 -17.29 3.34
C CYS A 78 3.31 -16.18 3.79
N PRO A 79 2.05 -16.53 4.13
CA PRO A 79 1.03 -15.56 4.53
C PRO A 79 1.40 -14.77 5.79
N GLN A 80 2.20 -15.35 6.69
CA GLN A 80 2.67 -14.71 7.91
C GLN A 80 3.48 -13.43 7.67
N LEU A 81 3.98 -13.19 6.45
CA LEU A 81 4.79 -12.01 6.13
C LEU A 81 3.96 -10.75 5.88
N VAL A 82 2.66 -10.87 5.62
CA VAL A 82 1.80 -9.76 5.15
C VAL A 82 1.78 -8.55 6.11
N ASN A 83 1.91 -8.82 7.41
CA ASN A 83 1.84 -7.83 8.49
C ASN A 83 3.20 -7.53 9.15
N VAL A 84 4.30 -8.10 8.64
CA VAL A 84 5.63 -7.88 9.21
C VAL A 84 6.06 -6.44 8.94
N LYS A 85 6.39 -5.69 9.99
CA LYS A 85 6.93 -4.34 9.87
C LYS A 85 8.41 -4.39 9.56
N SER A 86 8.84 -3.57 8.60
CA SER A 86 10.23 -3.47 8.22
C SER A 86 10.86 -2.13 8.54
N LEU A 87 12.17 -2.17 8.83
CA LEU A 87 12.97 -0.98 9.10
C LEU A 87 13.32 -0.25 7.78
N PRO A 88 13.57 1.07 7.84
CA PRO A 88 13.65 1.91 9.04
C PRO A 88 12.33 2.57 9.46
N TYR A 89 11.26 2.47 8.66
CA TYR A 89 10.03 3.25 8.88
C TYR A 89 8.87 2.46 9.51
N GLY A 90 9.06 1.17 9.77
CA GLY A 90 8.01 0.29 10.30
C GLY A 90 6.90 0.00 9.28
N LEU A 91 7.23 0.00 7.99
CA LEU A 91 6.27 -0.27 6.92
C LEU A 91 5.99 -1.77 6.82
N THR A 92 4.73 -2.14 6.68
CA THR A 92 4.38 -3.51 6.26
C THR A 92 4.38 -3.61 4.74
N PRO A 93 4.48 -4.82 4.15
CA PRO A 93 4.25 -5.05 2.72
C PRO A 93 2.94 -4.42 2.24
N PHE A 94 1.89 -4.49 3.06
CA PHE A 94 0.60 -3.91 2.74
C PHE A 94 0.62 -2.37 2.65
N HIS A 95 1.36 -1.68 3.53
CA HIS A 95 1.55 -0.23 3.42
C HIS A 95 2.17 0.15 2.06
N ARG A 96 3.17 -0.61 1.60
CA ARG A 96 3.85 -0.36 0.32
C ARG A 96 2.89 -0.54 -0.85
N VAL A 97 2.11 -1.61 -0.85
CA VAL A 97 1.07 -1.84 -1.88
C VAL A 97 0.02 -0.73 -1.91
N CYS A 98 -0.43 -0.26 -0.73
CA CYS A 98 -1.36 0.87 -0.64
C CYS A 98 -0.74 2.16 -1.19
N PHE A 99 0.53 2.42 -0.89
CA PHE A 99 1.27 3.57 -1.42
C PHE A 99 1.46 3.53 -2.94
N GLN A 100 1.49 2.33 -3.54
CA GLN A 100 1.51 2.16 -4.99
C GLN A 100 0.11 2.19 -5.64
N GLY A 101 -0.97 2.28 -4.85
CA GLY A 101 -2.34 2.33 -5.37
C GLY A 101 -2.80 1.07 -6.09
N HIS A 102 -2.13 -0.07 -5.89
CA HIS A 102 -2.41 -1.29 -6.67
C HIS A 102 -3.68 -2.01 -6.18
N LYS A 103 -4.84 -1.54 -6.65
CA LYS A 103 -6.20 -2.00 -6.27
C LYS A 103 -6.32 -3.53 -6.12
N CYS A 104 -5.94 -4.31 -7.14
CA CYS A 104 -6.07 -5.78 -7.08
C CYS A 104 -5.21 -6.42 -5.98
N LEU A 105 -4.00 -5.89 -5.72
CA LEU A 105 -3.14 -6.39 -4.65
C LEU A 105 -3.64 -5.95 -3.29
N ILE A 106 -4.24 -4.77 -3.17
CA ILE A 106 -4.89 -4.33 -1.93
C ILE A 106 -5.99 -5.33 -1.55
N VAL A 107 -6.90 -5.63 -2.48
CA VAL A 107 -7.97 -6.63 -2.26
C VAL A 107 -7.40 -8.00 -1.92
N PHE A 108 -6.41 -8.45 -2.69
CA PHE A 108 -5.77 -9.75 -2.47
C PHE A 108 -5.11 -9.84 -1.08
N MET A 109 -4.34 -8.82 -0.68
CA MET A 109 -3.65 -8.83 0.62
C MET A 109 -4.63 -8.72 1.79
N LEU A 110 -5.70 -7.92 1.68
CA LEU A 110 -6.78 -7.89 2.66
C LEU A 110 -7.42 -9.28 2.83
N ALA A 111 -7.72 -9.97 1.71
CA ALA A 111 -8.24 -11.33 1.74
C ALA A 111 -7.24 -12.36 2.32
N LYS A 112 -5.95 -12.04 2.38
CA LYS A 112 -4.88 -12.84 3.01
C LYS A 112 -4.56 -12.40 4.44
N GLY A 113 -5.39 -11.55 5.05
CA GLY A 113 -5.24 -11.14 6.44
C GLY A 113 -4.30 -9.96 6.66
N ALA A 114 -4.05 -9.13 5.63
CA ALA A 114 -3.40 -7.85 5.83
C ALA A 114 -4.23 -6.98 6.78
N ASP A 115 -3.57 -6.44 7.80
CA ASP A 115 -4.20 -5.57 8.78
C ASP A 115 -4.06 -4.09 8.35
N PRO A 116 -5.15 -3.42 7.93
CA PRO A 116 -5.10 -2.02 7.50
C PRO A 116 -4.93 -1.04 8.67
N PHE A 117 -5.13 -1.48 9.92
CA PHE A 117 -5.01 -0.65 11.12
C PHE A 117 -3.58 -0.54 11.64
N LEU A 118 -2.68 -1.44 11.21
CA LEU A 118 -1.27 -1.33 11.54
C LEU A 118 -0.73 0.02 11.10
N THR A 119 0.06 0.63 11.96
CA THR A 119 0.69 1.91 11.70
C THR A 119 2.19 1.79 11.51
N THR A 120 2.75 2.68 10.69
CA THR A 120 4.19 2.94 10.61
C THR A 120 4.74 3.50 11.91
N LEU A 121 6.06 3.65 12.04
CA LEU A 121 6.68 4.27 13.22
C LEU A 121 6.23 5.72 13.45
N ILE A 122 5.79 6.41 12.40
CA ILE A 122 5.26 7.77 12.51
C ILE A 122 3.74 7.79 12.76
N GLY A 123 3.04 6.66 12.66
CA GLY A 123 1.61 6.55 13.00
C GLY A 123 0.65 6.61 11.81
N GLU A 124 1.16 6.49 10.59
CA GLU A 124 0.35 6.42 9.36
C GLU A 124 -0.09 4.97 9.11
N ASN A 125 -1.34 4.76 8.70
CA ASN A 125 -1.89 3.43 8.40
C ASN A 125 -2.06 3.20 6.89
N ALA A 126 -2.69 2.09 6.49
CA ALA A 126 -2.91 1.76 5.10
C ALA A 126 -3.72 2.82 4.32
N LEU A 127 -4.76 3.40 4.96
CA LEU A 127 -5.56 4.46 4.33
C LEU A 127 -4.72 5.71 4.05
N CYS A 128 -3.89 6.15 5.00
CA CYS A 128 -2.96 7.26 4.77
C CYS A 128 -2.04 6.98 3.57
N MET A 129 -1.50 5.77 3.45
CA MET A 129 -0.62 5.39 2.33
C MET A 129 -1.34 5.48 0.99
N ALA A 130 -2.58 4.99 0.90
CA ALA A 130 -3.37 5.09 -0.31
C ALA A 130 -3.72 6.55 -0.67
N ILE A 131 -3.97 7.42 0.30
CA ILE A 131 -4.20 8.85 0.04
C ILE A 131 -2.95 9.49 -0.56
N TYR A 132 -1.74 9.16 -0.04
CA TYR A 132 -0.50 9.65 -0.63
C TYR A 132 -0.30 9.22 -2.09
N TYR A 133 -0.80 8.05 -2.48
CA TYR A 133 -0.79 7.63 -3.89
C TYR A 133 -1.52 8.64 -4.78
N PHE A 134 -2.76 9.02 -4.42
CA PHE A 134 -3.56 9.99 -5.20
C PHE A 134 -2.98 11.41 -5.14
N LEU A 135 -2.40 11.81 -4.01
CA LEU A 135 -1.64 13.07 -3.92
C LEU A 135 -0.44 13.10 -4.88
N ASN A 136 0.17 11.95 -5.16
CA ASN A 136 1.28 11.84 -6.12
C ASN A 136 0.80 11.59 -7.57
N ASN A 137 -0.43 11.10 -7.76
CA ASN A 137 -1.02 10.77 -9.04
C ASN A 137 -2.39 11.44 -9.21
N PRO A 138 -2.45 12.78 -9.32
CA PRO A 138 -3.72 13.54 -9.28
C PRO A 138 -4.65 13.31 -10.48
N MET A 139 -4.17 12.60 -11.51
CA MET A 139 -4.98 12.20 -12.66
C MET A 139 -5.78 10.93 -12.38
N ASP A 140 -5.33 10.09 -11.44
CA ASP A 140 -6.13 8.96 -10.98
C ASP A 140 -7.22 9.50 -10.05
N THR A 141 -8.46 9.24 -10.42
CA THR A 141 -9.63 9.68 -9.66
C THR A 141 -10.54 8.53 -9.28
N ASP A 142 -10.07 7.30 -9.49
CA ASP A 142 -10.75 6.10 -9.05
C ASP A 142 -10.35 5.78 -7.60
N PHE A 143 -11.15 6.31 -6.68
CA PHE A 143 -10.99 6.14 -5.24
C PHE A 143 -11.52 4.81 -4.71
N SER A 144 -11.81 3.82 -5.56
CA SER A 144 -12.30 2.51 -5.11
C SER A 144 -11.43 1.87 -4.02
N CYS A 145 -10.10 2.06 -4.05
CA CYS A 145 -9.24 1.57 -2.98
C CYS A 145 -9.36 2.37 -1.67
N LEU A 146 -9.67 3.66 -1.72
CA LEU A 146 -9.95 4.45 -0.52
C LEU A 146 -11.28 4.04 0.10
N GLU A 147 -12.30 3.77 -0.73
CA GLU A 147 -13.59 3.24 -0.26
C GLU A 147 -13.41 1.91 0.46
N MET A 148 -12.75 0.94 -0.18
CA MET A 148 -12.48 -0.37 0.42
C MET A 148 -11.74 -0.26 1.76
N LEU A 149 -10.72 0.61 1.85
CA LEU A 149 -9.98 0.83 3.10
C LEU A 149 -10.78 1.62 4.14
N SER A 150 -11.71 2.48 3.74
CA SER A 150 -12.61 3.19 4.65
C SER A 150 -13.69 2.27 5.21
N GLU A 151 -14.17 1.33 4.39
CA GLU A 151 -15.15 0.30 4.77
C GLU A 151 -14.61 -0.64 5.85
N THR A 152 -13.30 -0.92 5.88
CA THR A 152 -12.70 -1.67 6.99
C THR A 152 -12.79 -0.93 8.33
N GLY A 153 -13.13 0.36 8.34
CA GLY A 153 -13.22 1.18 9.55
C GLY A 153 -11.92 1.90 9.90
N CYS A 154 -10.91 1.87 9.04
CA CYS A 154 -9.68 2.61 9.25
C CYS A 154 -9.90 4.13 9.10
N GLY A 155 -9.47 4.88 10.12
CA GLY A 155 -9.39 6.35 10.07
C GLY A 155 -8.09 6.86 9.44
N PHE A 156 -7.76 8.12 9.67
CA PHE A 156 -6.58 8.81 9.13
C PHE A 156 -5.35 8.64 10.04
N GLY A 157 -4.94 7.39 10.22
CA GLY A 157 -3.85 7.00 11.11
C GLY A 157 -4.25 6.98 12.59
N PHE A 158 -3.25 7.00 13.47
CA PHE A 158 -3.51 6.96 14.92
C PHE A 158 -4.26 8.23 15.40
N LYS A 159 -5.47 8.03 15.94
CA LYS A 159 -6.36 9.11 16.42
C LYS A 159 -6.63 10.20 15.37
N ASP A 160 -6.69 9.83 14.09
CA ASP A 160 -6.92 10.75 12.96
C ASP A 160 -5.92 11.92 12.87
N LYS A 161 -4.74 11.78 13.46
CA LYS A 161 -3.71 12.84 13.52
C LYS A 161 -3.31 13.37 12.13
N TYR A 162 -3.41 12.52 11.11
CA TYR A 162 -2.95 12.86 9.76
C TYR A 162 -4.02 13.55 8.89
N TYR A 163 -5.28 13.61 9.33
CA TYR A 163 -6.37 14.16 8.52
C TYR A 163 -6.09 15.59 8.04
N ASN A 164 -5.79 16.51 8.96
CA ASN A 164 -5.57 17.92 8.61
C ASN A 164 -4.38 18.11 7.66
N ASN A 165 -3.30 17.34 7.87
CA ASN A 165 -2.12 17.39 7.00
C ASN A 165 -2.45 16.87 5.59
N LEU A 166 -3.16 15.74 5.48
CA LEU A 166 -3.56 15.18 4.19
C LEU A 166 -4.52 16.11 3.44
N LEU A 167 -5.45 16.75 4.16
CA LEU A 167 -6.38 17.73 3.62
C LEU A 167 -5.64 18.97 3.09
N GLU A 168 -4.70 19.52 3.87
CA GLU A 168 -3.88 20.65 3.48
C GLU A 168 -3.06 20.34 2.21
N ILE A 169 -2.41 19.18 2.15
CA ILE A 169 -1.64 18.77 0.97
C ILE A 169 -2.55 18.61 -0.26
N ALA A 170 -3.75 18.05 -0.09
CA ALA A 170 -4.73 17.91 -1.17
C ALA A 170 -5.20 19.26 -1.73
N PHE A 171 -5.44 20.23 -0.85
CA PHE A 171 -5.75 21.62 -1.23
C PHE A 171 -4.58 22.27 -1.98
N ASN A 172 -3.36 22.17 -1.45
CA ASN A 172 -2.16 22.77 -2.07
C ASN A 172 -1.86 22.19 -3.46
N LYS A 173 -2.25 20.93 -3.71
CA LYS A 173 -2.15 20.27 -5.01
C LYS A 173 -3.36 20.49 -5.93
N ASN A 174 -4.36 21.25 -5.48
CA ASN A 174 -5.62 21.50 -6.16
C ASN A 174 -6.37 20.21 -6.56
N HIS A 175 -6.27 19.16 -5.74
CA HIS A 175 -6.91 17.87 -6.01
C HIS A 175 -8.36 17.87 -5.51
N ILE A 176 -9.23 18.61 -6.19
CA ILE A 176 -10.63 18.90 -5.76
C ILE A 176 -11.40 17.62 -5.38
N LYS A 177 -11.33 16.57 -6.20
CA LYS A 177 -12.04 15.31 -5.92
C LYS A 177 -11.57 14.65 -4.62
N LEU A 178 -10.27 14.67 -4.32
CA LEU A 178 -9.72 14.07 -3.11
C LEU A 178 -10.08 14.91 -1.88
N VAL A 179 -10.09 16.24 -2.01
CA VAL A 179 -10.59 17.14 -0.96
C VAL A 179 -12.05 16.81 -0.61
N GLN A 180 -12.90 16.64 -1.63
CA GLN A 180 -14.30 16.25 -1.42
C GLN A 180 -14.42 14.90 -0.72
N TRP A 181 -13.62 13.92 -1.15
CA TRP A 181 -13.58 12.59 -0.54
C TRP A 181 -13.16 12.67 0.94
N LEU A 182 -12.08 13.38 1.26
CA LEU A 182 -11.61 13.55 2.64
C LEU A 182 -12.67 14.19 3.55
N ILE A 183 -13.35 15.24 3.09
CA ILE A 183 -14.40 15.92 3.86
C ILE A 183 -15.60 15.00 4.11
N LEU A 184 -15.98 14.20 3.12
CA LEU A 184 -17.10 13.25 3.23
C LEU A 184 -16.77 12.15 4.26
N HIS A 185 -15.60 11.52 4.15
CA HIS A 185 -15.24 10.36 4.95
C HIS A 185 -14.82 10.69 6.39
N TYR A 186 -14.36 11.92 6.66
CA TYR A 186 -14.08 12.38 8.03
C TYR A 186 -15.35 12.58 8.88
N LYS A 187 -16.43 13.08 8.27
CA LYS A 187 -17.72 13.24 8.97
C LYS A 187 -18.34 11.88 9.34
N VAL A 188 -18.11 10.86 8.53
CA VAL A 188 -18.66 9.52 8.76
C VAL A 188 -17.93 8.83 9.92
N SER A 189 -16.61 9.01 10.08
CA SER A 189 -15.85 8.40 11.17
C SER A 189 -16.24 8.96 12.55
N SER A 190 -16.55 10.26 12.65
CA SER A 190 -16.98 10.88 13.91
C SER A 190 -18.35 10.38 14.40
N HIS A 191 -19.25 10.00 13.49
CA HIS A 191 -20.56 9.43 13.83
C HIS A 191 -20.54 7.91 14.10
N LYS A 192 -19.58 7.16 13.54
CA LYS A 192 -19.46 5.70 13.77
C LYS A 192 -19.01 5.34 15.19
N SER A 193 -18.35 6.25 15.92
CA SER A 193 -17.98 6.07 17.34
C SER A 193 -19.18 5.74 18.26
N LEU A 194 -20.41 6.08 17.86
CA LEU A 194 -21.63 5.91 18.67
C LEU A 194 -22.38 4.60 18.43
N ARG A 195 -21.95 3.74 17.50
CA ARG A 195 -22.66 2.47 17.20
C ARG A 195 -21.68 1.31 17.15
N CYS A 196 -21.37 0.74 18.32
CA CYS A 196 -21.14 -0.69 18.56
C CYS A 196 -20.69 -0.92 20.03
N LEU A 197 -21.62 -0.76 20.97
CA LEU A 197 -21.60 -1.45 22.26
C LEU A 197 -22.77 -2.43 22.26
N SER A 198 -22.71 -3.43 21.38
CA SER A 198 -23.56 -4.62 21.49
C SER A 198 -22.74 -5.67 22.22
N THR A 199 -22.96 -5.78 23.53
CA THR A 199 -22.48 -6.91 24.33
C THR A 199 -23.00 -8.22 23.73
N PRO A 200 -22.20 -9.29 23.69
CA PRO A 200 -22.70 -10.59 23.28
C PRO A 200 -23.73 -11.10 24.30
N PRO A 201 -24.82 -11.75 23.86
CA PRO A 201 -25.76 -12.39 24.77
C PRO A 201 -25.10 -13.57 25.49
N ILE A 202 -25.49 -13.74 26.76
CA ILE A 202 -25.07 -14.77 27.71
C ILE A 202 -25.46 -16.17 27.20
#